data_AF-A0A015LCW9-F1
#
_entry.id   AF-A0A015LCW9-F1
#
_cell.length_a   1.000
_cell.length_b   1.000
_cell.length_c   1.000
_cell.angle_alpha   90.00
_cell.angle_beta   90.00
_cell.angle_gamma   90.00
#
_symmetry.space_group_name_H-M   'P 1'
#
loop_
_entity.id
_entity.type
_entity.pdbx_description
1 polymer ?
#
loop_
_entity_poly.entity_id
_entity_poly.type
_entity_poly.pdbx_seq_one_letter_code
_entity_poly.pdbx_strand_id
1 'polypeptide(L)'
;MYDIFGKYGAIRQIRLGCEKDTRGTAFVVYEDIFDAKAACDHLNGFNVMGRYLIVLYYQPNKVTKKMNLQKKEEELRELKSRYGIPDQD
;
A
#
# COMPACT_ATOMS: atom_id res chain seq x y z
N MET A 1 3.09 1.69 16.97
CA MET A 1 2.76 2.36 15.69
C MET A 1 2.44 3.83 15.95
N TYR A 2 1.42 4.11 16.78
CA TYR A 2 1.12 5.45 17.28
C TYR A 2 2.31 6.12 17.99
N ASP A 3 3.14 5.37 18.72
CA ASP A 3 4.32 5.91 19.42
C ASP A 3 5.44 6.37 18.48
N ILE A 4 5.53 5.79 17.28
CA ILE A 4 6.57 6.11 16.30
C ILE A 4 6.10 7.28 15.44
N PHE A 5 4.90 7.14 14.86
CA PHE A 5 4.36 8.11 13.92
C PHE A 5 3.73 9.33 14.62
N GLY A 6 3.23 9.19 15.85
CA GLY A 6 2.58 10.28 16.59
C GLY A 6 3.53 11.35 17.08
N LYS A 7 4.86 11.09 17.07
CA LYS A 7 5.89 12.10 17.39
C LYS A 7 5.97 13.22 16.36
N TYR A 8 5.50 12.97 15.13
CA TYR A 8 5.59 13.92 14.03
C TYR A 8 4.35 14.78 13.88
N GLY A 9 3.22 14.39 14.49
CA GLY A 9 1.96 15.09 14.27
C GLY A 9 0.73 14.33 14.72
N ALA A 10 -0.41 15.01 14.65
CA ALA A 10 -1.71 14.42 14.96
C ALA A 10 -2.11 13.40 13.88
N ILE A 11 -2.33 12.15 14.30
CA ILE A 11 -2.72 11.07 13.40
C ILE A 11 -4.24 11.01 13.34
N ARG A 12 -4.78 11.17 12.13
CA ARG A 12 -6.20 10.99 11.83
C ARG A 12 -6.60 9.52 11.84
N GLN A 13 -5.79 8.67 11.22
CA GLN A 13 -6.08 7.24 11.11
C GLN A 13 -4.82 6.40 10.85
N ILE A 14 -4.77 5.20 11.41
CA ILE A 14 -3.84 4.14 10.98
C ILE A 14 -4.65 2.94 10.50
N ARG A 15 -4.30 2.41 9.31
CA ARG A 15 -4.88 1.18 8.76
C ARG A 15 -3.77 0.16 8.59
N LEU A 16 -3.88 -0.96 9.29
CA LEU A 16 -2.92 -2.06 9.21
C LEU A 16 -3.40 -3.09 8.18
N GLY A 17 -2.50 -3.57 7.34
CA GLY A 17 -2.76 -4.71 6.46
C GLY A 17 -2.77 -6.01 7.26
N CYS A 18 -3.93 -6.66 7.33
CA CYS A 18 -4.10 -7.94 8.04
C CYS A 18 -4.18 -9.15 7.11
N GLU A 19 -4.43 -8.93 5.80
CA GLU A 19 -4.50 -9.99 4.80
C GLU A 19 -3.13 -10.57 4.47
N LYS A 20 -3.10 -11.81 3.94
CA LYS A 20 -1.84 -12.49 3.56
C LYS A 20 -0.94 -11.62 2.67
N ASP A 21 -1.53 -10.94 1.69
CA ASP A 21 -0.80 -10.08 0.73
C ASP A 21 -0.45 -8.70 1.28
N THR A 22 -1.08 -8.25 2.37
CA THR A 22 -0.88 -6.90 2.92
C THR A 22 -0.17 -6.90 4.27
N ARG A 23 0.07 -8.07 4.86
CA ARG A 23 0.72 -8.22 6.16
C ARG A 23 2.11 -7.59 6.14
N GLY A 24 2.33 -6.63 7.03
CA GLY A 24 3.57 -5.85 7.10
C GLY A 24 3.53 -4.52 6.34
N THR A 25 2.39 -4.19 5.71
CA THR A 25 2.12 -2.85 5.18
C THR A 25 1.07 -2.13 6.02
N ALA A 26 1.14 -0.81 6.05
CA ALA A 26 0.20 0.04 6.77
C ALA A 26 0.03 1.38 6.07
N PHE A 27 -1.13 2.00 6.23
CA PHE A 27 -1.37 3.39 5.85
C PHE A 27 -1.52 4.24 7.10
N VAL A 28 -0.76 5.33 7.17
CA VAL A 28 -0.86 6.34 8.22
C VAL A 28 -1.38 7.62 7.58
N VAL A 29 -2.46 8.16 8.13
CA VAL A 29 -3.09 9.40 7.67
C VAL A 29 -2.92 10.43 8.77
N TYR A 30 -2.20 11.51 8.47
CA TYR A 30 -2.06 12.67 9.35
C TYR A 30 -3.15 13.69 9.08
N GLU A 31 -3.39 14.58 10.05
CA GLU A 31 -4.24 15.77 9.85
C GLU A 31 -3.54 16.85 9.01
N ASP A 32 -2.22 17.02 9.20
CA ASP A 32 -1.41 18.00 8.48
C ASP A 32 -0.44 17.33 7.47
N ILE A 33 -0.25 17.96 6.32
CA ILE A 33 0.67 17.51 5.27
C ILE A 33 2.14 17.68 5.67
N PHE A 34 2.49 18.70 6.44
CA PHE A 34 3.86 18.95 6.89
C PHE A 34 4.33 17.87 7.87
N ASP A 35 3.43 17.41 8.74
CA ASP A 35 3.66 16.29 9.66
C ASP A 35 3.93 14.99 8.88
N ALA A 36 3.13 14.72 7.85
CA ALA A 36 3.32 13.57 6.98
C ALA A 36 4.66 13.63 6.23
N LYS A 37 5.08 14.83 5.79
CA LYS A 37 6.39 15.03 5.17
C LYS A 37 7.52 14.75 6.14
N ALA A 38 7.46 15.32 7.35
CA ALA A 38 8.47 15.10 8.37
C ALA A 38 8.59 13.61 8.73
N ALA A 39 7.47 12.91 8.88
CA ALA A 39 7.46 11.47 9.11
C ALA A 39 8.09 10.69 7.96
N CYS A 40 7.79 11.04 6.70
CA CYS A 40 8.33 10.36 5.53
C CYS A 40 9.86 10.52 5.43
N ASP A 41 10.37 11.72 5.69
CA ASP A 41 11.80 12.03 5.59
C ASP A 41 12.63 11.34 6.68
N HIS A 42 12.09 11.25 7.91
CA HIS A 42 12.85 10.76 9.07
C HIS A 42 12.63 9.28 9.39
N LEU A 43 11.47 8.71 9.07
CA LEU A 43 11.16 7.31 9.36
C LEU A 43 11.52 6.35 8.23
N ASN A 44 11.84 6.87 7.04
CA ASN A 44 12.33 6.02 5.97
C ASN A 44 13.73 5.48 6.31
N GLY A 45 13.88 4.16 6.34
CA GLY A 45 15.09 3.49 6.83
C GLY A 45 15.19 3.42 8.36
N PHE A 46 14.13 3.71 9.11
CA PHE A 46 14.12 3.56 10.56
C PHE A 46 14.04 2.07 10.95
N ASN A 47 14.90 1.63 11.87
CA ASN A 47 14.92 0.24 12.32
C ASN A 47 13.89 0.00 13.44
N VAL A 48 12.95 -0.91 13.20
CA VAL A 48 11.97 -1.39 14.16
C VAL A 48 12.10 -2.90 14.27
N MET A 49 12.49 -3.40 15.45
CA MET A 49 12.61 -4.84 15.75
C MET A 49 13.48 -5.61 14.73
N GLY A 50 14.58 -5.01 14.27
CA GLY A 50 15.50 -5.63 13.31
C GLY A 50 15.05 -5.53 11.85
N ARG A 51 14.02 -4.72 11.56
CA ARG A 51 13.54 -4.47 10.19
C ARG A 51 13.53 -2.98 9.90
N TYR A 52 14.00 -2.60 8.73
CA TYR A 52 14.00 -1.20 8.29
C TYR A 52 12.67 -0.86 7.63
N LEU A 53 12.04 0.23 8.09
CA LEU A 53 10.80 0.72 7.52
C LEU A 53 11.06 1.36 6.16
N ILE A 54 10.13 1.16 5.24
CA ILE A 54 10.03 1.91 3.99
C ILE A 54 8.80 2.81 4.13
N VAL A 55 9.01 4.12 4.04
CA VAL A 55 7.92 5.11 4.18
C VAL A 55 7.81 5.88 2.88
N LEU A 56 6.62 5.85 2.28
CA LEU A 56 6.33 6.44 0.98
C LEU A 56 5.01 7.19 1.04
N TYR A 57 4.89 8.26 0.25
CA TYR A 57 3.61 8.90 0.01
C TYR A 57 2.64 7.95 -0.67
N TYR A 58 1.37 8.05 -0.29
CA TYR A 58 0.29 7.33 -0.96
C TYR A 58 0.17 7.80 -2.42
N GLN A 59 0.20 6.84 -3.35
CA GLN A 59 0.09 7.11 -4.78
C GLN A 59 -1.18 6.42 -5.32
N PRO A 60 -2.32 7.13 -5.45
CA PRO A 60 -3.58 6.53 -5.87
C PRO A 60 -3.48 5.86 -7.24
N ASN A 61 -2.73 6.46 -8.17
CA ASN A 61 -2.55 5.92 -9.52
C ASN A 61 -1.94 4.51 -9.54
N LYS A 62 -1.05 4.18 -8.59
CA LYS A 62 -0.45 2.84 -8.51
C LYS A 62 -1.48 1.80 -8.06
N VAL A 63 -2.37 2.17 -7.14
CA VAL A 63 -3.44 1.30 -6.64
C VAL A 63 -4.46 1.05 -7.74
N THR A 64 -4.95 2.11 -8.38
CA THR A 64 -5.92 2.03 -9.48
C THR A 64 -5.38 1.21 -10.65
N LYS A 65 -4.09 1.37 -10.99
CA LYS A 65 -3.46 0.58 -12.06
C LYS A 65 -3.47 -0.92 -11.76
N LYS A 66 -3.16 -1.33 -10.52
CA LYS A 66 -3.21 -2.74 -10.11
C LYS A 66 -4.63 -3.30 -10.18
N MET A 67 -5.62 -2.57 -9.65
CA MET A 67 -7.02 -2.99 -9.71
C MET A 67 -7.52 -3.13 -11.16
N ASN A 68 -7.19 -2.18 -12.03
CA ASN A 68 -7.59 -2.23 -13.44
C ASN A 68 -6.94 -3.39 -14.18
N LEU A 69 -5.68 -3.71 -13.88
CA LEU A 69 -4.99 -4.86 -14.47
C LEU A 69 -5.65 -6.17 -14.06
N GLN A 70 -5.96 -6.34 -12.77
CA GLN A 70 -6.63 -7.51 -12.23
C GLN A 70 -8.01 -7.73 -12.87
N LYS A 71 -8.82 -6.67 -13.00
CA LYS A 71 -10.11 -6.75 -13.71
C LYS A 71 -9.94 -7.20 -15.15
N LYS A 72 -8.95 -6.63 -15.85
CA LYS A 72 -8.70 -6.94 -17.25
C LYS A 72 -8.19 -8.36 -17.47
N GLU A 73 -7.41 -8.89 -16.54
CA GLU A 73 -6.99 -10.30 -16.52
C GLU A 73 -8.17 -11.25 -16.29
N GLU A 74 -9.10 -10.88 -15.40
CA GLU A 74 -10.32 -11.66 -15.14
C GLU A 74 -11.25 -11.66 -16.35
N GLU A 75 -11.53 -10.48 -16.94
CA GLU A 75 -12.31 -10.35 -18.18
C GLU A 75 -11.69 -11.17 -19.33
N LEU A 76 -10.37 -11.14 -19.47
CA LEU A 76 -9.67 -11.91 -20.50
C LEU A 76 -9.79 -13.43 -20.25
N ARG A 77 -9.71 -13.85 -18.99
CA ARG A 77 -9.88 -15.26 -18.61
C ARG A 77 -11.29 -15.76 -18.89
N GLU A 78 -12.31 -14.97 -18.56
CA GLU A 78 -13.70 -15.28 -18.87
C GLU A 78 -13.94 -15.35 -20.38
N LEU A 79 -13.36 -14.43 -21.15
CA LEU A 79 -13.46 -14.43 -22.61
C LEU A 79 -12.77 -15.66 -23.21
N LYS A 80 -11.54 -15.96 -22.81
CA LYS A 80 -10.81 -17.16 -23.24
C LYS A 80 -11.61 -18.44 -22.95
N SER A 81 -12.20 -18.55 -21.76
CA SER A 81 -13.07 -19.66 -21.37
C SER A 81 -14.31 -19.76 -22.25
N ARG A 82 -14.99 -18.64 -22.52
CA ARG A 82 -16.17 -18.58 -23.39
C ARG A 82 -15.89 -19.00 -24.84
N TYR A 83 -14.70 -18.70 -25.35
CA TYR A 83 -14.31 -19.01 -26.74
C TYR A 83 -13.42 -20.25 -26.87
N GLY A 84 -13.16 -20.99 -25.79
CA GLY A 84 -12.35 -22.22 -25.81
C GLY A 84 -10.90 -22.01 -26.24
N ILE A 85 -10.33 -20.82 -26.01
CA ILE A 85 -8.96 -20.48 -26.43
C ILE A 85 -7.99 -20.96 -25.34
N PRO A 86 -7.03 -21.86 -25.64
CA PRO A 86 -6.02 -22.30 -24.69
C PRO A 86 -5.04 -21.17 -24.35
N ASP A 87 -4.51 -21.16 -23.12
CA ASP A 87 -3.40 -20.27 -22.77
C ASP A 87 -2.16 -20.67 -23.58
N GLN A 88 -1.58 -19.71 -24.31
CA GLN A 88 -0.27 -19.91 -24.94
C GLN A 88 0.79 -19.77 -23.84
N ASP A 89 1.53 -20.85 -23.61
CA ASP A 89 2.75 -20.91 -22.78
C ASP A 89 3.91 -20.19 -23.49
#